data_AF-A0A922SC72-F1
#
_entry.id   AF-A0A922SC72-F1
#
_cell.length_a   1.000
_cell.length_b   1.000
_cell.length_c   1.000
_cell.angle_alpha   90.00
_cell.angle_beta   90.00
_cell.angle_gamma   90.00
#
_symmetry.space_group_name_H-M   'P 1'
#
loop_
_entity.id
_entity.type
_entity.pdbx_description
1 polymer ?
#
loop_
_entity_poly.entity_id
_entity_poly.type
_entity_poly.pdbx_seq_one_letter_code
_entity_poly.pdbx_strand_id
1 'polypeptide(L)'
;MRPYEGNPERGSKERIFNYRLSRARRVVENAFGVLSSVYRVLRKPMLLEPEQATKVVLASVHLYNYLRRTSSNNFEVSGLFDAVRNGRRKLAK
;
A
#
# COMPACT_ATOMS: atom_id res chain seq x y z
N MET A 1 14.50 -1.27 7.40
CA MET A 1 15.61 -1.69 6.51
C MET A 1 16.00 -0.52 5.62
N ARG A 2 17.30 -0.23 5.50
CA ARG A 2 17.80 0.89 4.68
C ARG A 2 18.22 0.36 3.30
N PRO A 3 17.85 1.03 2.19
CA PRO A 3 18.39 0.69 0.87
C PRO A 3 19.90 0.99 0.83
N TYR A 4 20.63 0.28 -0.03
CA TYR A 4 22.03 0.63 -0.35
C TYR A 4 22.08 1.98 -1.05
N GLU A 5 23.07 2.79 -0.68
CA GLU A 5 23.28 4.13 -1.20
C GLU A 5 23.87 4.11 -2.62
N GLY A 6 23.79 5.24 -3.32
CA GLY A 6 24.28 5.37 -4.69
C GLY A 6 23.43 4.64 -5.72
N ASN A 7 24.04 4.33 -6.86
CA ASN A 7 23.40 3.62 -7.97
C ASN A 7 24.19 2.33 -8.24
N PRO A 8 23.89 1.24 -7.51
CA PRO A 8 24.66 0.01 -7.62
C PRO A 8 24.61 -0.56 -9.04
N GLU A 9 25.68 -1.25 -9.45
CA GLU A 9 25.82 -1.77 -10.80
C GLU A 9 24.66 -2.68 -11.19
N ARG A 10 24.38 -2.75 -12.50
CA ARG A 10 23.29 -3.59 -13.01
C ARG A 10 23.62 -5.06 -12.77
N GLY A 11 22.76 -5.77 -12.04
CA GLY A 11 22.96 -7.18 -11.68
C GLY A 11 23.63 -7.41 -10.33
N SER A 12 24.11 -6.33 -9.68
CA SER A 12 24.65 -6.40 -8.31
C SER A 12 23.58 -6.87 -7.32
N LYS A 13 24.02 -7.54 -6.24
CA LYS A 13 23.13 -8.01 -5.18
C LYS A 13 22.44 -6.83 -4.48
N GLU A 14 23.14 -5.70 -4.37
CA GLU A 14 22.70 -4.43 -3.83
C GLU A 14 21.54 -3.85 -4.64
N ARG A 15 21.64 -3.85 -5.99
CA ARG A 15 20.55 -3.37 -6.85
C ARG A 15 19.33 -4.29 -6.79
N ILE A 16 19.54 -5.61 -6.76
CA ILE A 16 18.45 -6.59 -6.62
C ILE A 16 17.74 -6.38 -5.28
N PHE A 17 18.50 -6.20 -4.20
CA PHE A 17 17.98 -5.91 -2.88
C PHE A 17 17.15 -4.61 -2.87
N ASN A 18 17.70 -3.51 -3.37
CA ASN A 18 16.99 -2.23 -3.46
C ASN A 18 15.69 -2.35 -4.26
N TYR A 19 15.73 -3.05 -5.40
CA TYR A 19 14.54 -3.28 -6.21
C TYR A 19 13.46 -4.07 -5.45
N ARG A 20 13.84 -5.15 -4.76
CA ARG A 20 12.91 -5.95 -3.94
C ARG A 20 12.32 -5.13 -2.80
N LEU A 21 13.15 -4.34 -2.13
CA LEU A 21 12.72 -3.46 -1.04
C LEU A 21 11.72 -2.39 -1.54
N SER A 22 12.00 -1.74 -2.67
CA SER A 22 11.08 -0.80 -3.30
C SER A 22 9.78 -1.47 -3.74
N ARG A 23 9.84 -2.69 -4.29
CA ARG A 23 8.64 -3.46 -4.65
C ARG A 23 7.78 -3.78 -3.42
N ALA A 24 8.38 -4.18 -2.31
CA ALA A 24 7.67 -4.44 -1.06
C ALA A 24 7.01 -3.17 -0.50
N ARG A 25 7.75 -2.04 -0.47
CA ARG A 25 7.20 -0.74 -0.04
C ARG A 25 5.98 -0.33 -0.85
N ARG A 26 6.07 -0.43 -2.19
CA ARG A 26 4.95 -0.10 -3.09
C ARG A 26 3.70 -0.93 -2.79
N VAL A 27 3.83 -2.21 -2.47
CA VAL A 27 2.67 -3.05 -2.12
C VAL A 27 2.00 -2.54 -0.84
N VAL A 28 2.80 -2.22 0.19
CA VAL A 28 2.29 -1.69 1.47
C VAL A 28 1.66 -0.32 1.28
N GLU A 29 2.32 0.59 0.56
CA GLU A 29 1.84 1.94 0.25
C GLU A 29 0.52 1.90 -0.53
N ASN A 30 0.42 1.05 -1.55
CA ASN A 30 -0.81 0.89 -2.31
C ASN A 30 -1.96 0.33 -1.45
N ALA A 31 -1.69 -0.67 -0.61
CA ALA A 31 -2.69 -1.25 0.29
C ALA A 31 -3.16 -0.23 1.36
N PHE A 32 -2.25 0.63 1.83
CA PHE A 32 -2.61 1.70 2.74
C PHE A 32 -3.35 2.86 2.04
N GLY A 33 -2.96 3.22 0.81
CA GLY A 33 -3.66 4.18 -0.04
C GLY A 33 -5.11 3.76 -0.27
N VAL A 34 -5.28 2.52 -0.75
CA VAL A 34 -6.30 1.55 -0.30
C VAL A 34 -7.29 2.01 0.77
N LEU A 35 -6.93 1.58 1.97
CA LEU A 35 -7.70 1.71 3.20
C LEU A 35 -7.91 3.17 3.60
N SER A 36 -6.93 4.05 3.38
CA SER A 36 -7.03 5.46 3.75
C SER A 36 -7.98 6.24 2.84
N SER A 37 -8.18 5.80 1.59
CA SER A 37 -9.19 6.40 0.70
C SER A 37 -10.60 6.14 1.21
N VAL A 38 -10.85 4.94 1.76
CA VAL A 38 -12.12 4.51 2.36
C VAL A 38 -12.30 5.07 3.78
N TYR A 39 -11.30 4.92 4.64
CA TYR A 39 -11.37 5.24 6.06
C TYR A 39 -10.57 6.50 6.39
N ARG A 40 -11.31 7.59 6.67
CA ARG A 40 -10.73 8.90 7.02
C ARG A 40 -9.83 8.87 8.27
N VAL A 41 -10.07 7.93 9.20
CA VAL A 41 -9.27 7.76 10.42
C VAL A 41 -7.79 7.48 10.11
N LEU A 42 -7.48 6.84 8.97
CA LEU A 42 -6.11 6.52 8.56
C LEU A 42 -5.39 7.68 7.86
N ARG A 43 -6.08 8.79 7.56
CA ARG A 43 -5.49 9.95 6.86
C ARG A 43 -4.78 10.93 7.80
N LYS A 44 -5.02 10.82 9.11
CA LYS A 44 -4.44 11.70 10.13
C LYS A 44 -3.69 10.86 11.17
N PRO A 45 -2.66 11.40 11.83
CA PRO A 45 -2.07 10.76 13.00
C PRO A 45 -3.14 10.43 14.03
N MET A 46 -3.13 9.20 14.53
CA MET A 46 -4.05 8.76 15.58
C MET A 46 -3.48 9.20 16.93
N LEU A 47 -4.25 10.00 17.68
CA LEU A 47 -3.95 10.35 19.08
C LEU A 47 -4.41 9.23 20.01
N LEU A 48 -3.90 8.02 19.76
CA LEU A 48 -4.24 6.80 20.49
C LEU A 48 -2.95 6.08 20.88
N GLU A 49 -3.01 5.33 21.97
CA GLU A 49 -1.94 4.40 22.33
C GLU A 49 -1.71 3.37 21.21
N PRO A 50 -0.47 2.93 20.96
CA PRO A 50 -0.13 2.03 19.86
C PRO A 50 -0.97 0.75 19.81
N GLU A 51 -1.35 0.22 20.97
CA GLU A 51 -2.21 -0.97 21.06
C GLU A 51 -3.63 -0.70 20.51
N GLN A 52 -4.19 0.46 20.82
CA GLN A 52 -5.52 0.86 20.35
C GLN A 52 -5.50 1.23 18.87
N ALA A 53 -4.46 1.94 18.42
CA ALA A 53 -4.24 2.22 17.01
C ALA A 53 -4.14 0.92 16.18
N THR A 54 -3.49 -0.11 16.72
CA THR A 54 -3.39 -1.44 16.08
C THR A 54 -4.78 -2.07 15.90
N LYS A 55 -5.63 -2.03 16.94
CA LYS A 55 -7.01 -2.53 16.87
C LYS A 55 -7.83 -1.80 15.81
N VAL A 56 -7.70 -0.48 15.72
CA VAL A 56 -8.39 0.35 14.69
C VAL A 56 -7.96 -0.05 13.28
N VAL A 57 -6.66 -0.23 13.05
CA VAL A 57 -6.14 -0.65 11.74
C VAL A 57 -6.66 -2.05 11.37
N LEU A 58 -6.59 -3.02 12.30
CA LEU A 58 -7.10 -4.38 12.05
C LEU A 58 -8.59 -4.39 11.77
N ALA A 59 -9.39 -3.66 12.56
CA ALA A 59 -10.83 -3.52 12.33
C ALA A 59 -11.13 -2.92 10.95
N SER A 60 -10.36 -1.91 10.52
CA SER A 60 -10.48 -1.31 9.19
C SER A 60 -10.21 -2.33 8.07
N VAL A 61 -9.20 -3.18 8.23
CA VAL A 61 -8.89 -4.26 7.27
C VAL A 61 -10.00 -5.30 7.22
N HIS A 62 -10.50 -5.74 8.38
CA HIS A 62 -11.60 -6.71 8.44
C HIS A 62 -12.87 -6.16 7.80
N LEU A 63 -13.23 -4.92 8.10
CA LEU A 63 -14.39 -4.26 7.52
C LEU A 63 -14.24 -4.10 6.00
N TYR A 64 -13.07 -3.70 5.52
CA TYR A 64 -12.80 -3.60 4.08
C TYR A 64 -13.00 -4.94 3.38
N ASN A 65 -12.44 -6.02 3.95
CA ASN A 65 -12.56 -7.37 3.39
C ASN A 65 -14.01 -7.87 3.41
N TYR A 66 -14.75 -7.57 4.48
CA TYR A 66 -16.17 -7.91 4.57
C TYR A 66 -16.98 -7.18 3.51
N LEU A 67 -16.86 -5.85 3.42
CA LEU A 67 -17.58 -5.04 2.43
C LEU A 67 -17.25 -5.45 0.99
N ARG A 68 -15.98 -5.77 0.71
CA ARG A 68 -15.56 -6.27 -0.62
C ARG A 68 -16.21 -7.60 -0.98
N ARG A 69 -16.51 -8.46 0.01
CA ARG A 69 -17.15 -9.77 -0.22
C ARG A 69 -18.66 -9.67 -0.35
N THR A 70 -19.29 -8.74 0.37
CA THR A 70 -20.76 -8.59 0.39
C THR A 70 -21.28 -7.65 -0.69
N SER A 71 -20.45 -6.75 -1.19
CA SER A 71 -20.82 -5.81 -2.27
C SER A 71 -20.61 -6.46 -3.63
N SER A 72 -21.61 -7.17 -4.14
CA SER A 72 -21.50 -7.91 -5.42
C SER A 72 -21.30 -7.04 -6.66
N ASN A 73 -21.43 -5.69 -6.62
CA ASN A 73 -21.29 -4.87 -7.84
C ASN A 73 -20.67 -3.46 -7.70
N ASN A 74 -20.47 -2.87 -6.51
CA ASN A 74 -20.19 -1.42 -6.42
C ASN A 74 -19.06 -0.97 -5.46
N PHE A 75 -18.32 -1.88 -4.80
CA PHE A 75 -17.15 -1.45 -4.01
C PHE A 75 -15.93 -1.29 -4.93
N GLU A 76 -16.09 -0.51 -6.00
CA GLU A 76 -15.03 -0.23 -6.95
C GLU A 76 -14.09 0.82 -6.39
N VAL A 77 -13.14 0.37 -5.56
CA VAL A 77 -11.84 1.05 -5.40
C VAL A 77 -10.89 0.67 -6.56
N SER A 78 -11.47 0.24 -7.69
CA SER A 78 -10.82 -0.39 -8.85
C SER A 78 -9.81 0.54 -9.54
N GLY A 79 -10.03 1.86 -9.45
CA GLY A 79 -9.13 2.87 -10.00
C GLY A 79 -7.96 3.30 -9.09
N LEU A 80 -7.89 2.81 -7.84
CA LEU A 80 -6.86 3.25 -6.89
C LEU A 80 -5.62 2.33 -6.85
N PHE A 81 -5.71 1.15 -7.45
CA PHE A 81 -4.59 0.24 -7.54
C PHE A 81 -3.74 0.57 -8.77
N ASP A 82 -2.48 0.94 -8.54
CA ASP A 82 -1.46 0.95 -9.60
C ASP A 82 -1.30 -0.46 -10.17
N ALA A 83 -2.05 -0.77 -11.24
CA ALA A 83 -1.87 -1.98 -12.01
C ALA A 83 -0.50 -1.91 -12.71
N VAL A 84 0.50 -2.63 -12.17
CA VAL A 84 1.80 -2.74 -12.82
C VAL A 84 1.65 -3.62 -14.06
N ARG A 85 1.30 -3.01 -15.19
CA ARG A 85 1.58 -3.55 -16.52
C ARG A 85 2.99 -3.10 -16.89
N ASN A 86 3.96 -4.02 -16.77
CA ASN A 86 5.31 -3.94 -17.33
C ASN A 86 5.89 -2.53 -17.58
N GLY A 87 6.50 -1.95 -16.54
CA GLY A 87 7.58 -0.97 -16.72
C GLY A 87 7.24 0.42 -17.26
N ARG A 88 5.98 0.78 -17.53
CA ARG A 88 5.62 2.16 -17.91
C ARG A 88 4.50 2.71 -17.01
N ARG A 89 4.86 3.70 -16.20
CA ARG A 89 3.92 4.57 -15.50
C ARG A 89 3.00 5.22 -16.54
N LYS A 90 1.69 5.01 -16.47
CA LYS A 90 0.74 6.00 -16.99
C LYS A 90 0.38 6.90 -15.82
N LEU A 91 0.80 8.16 -15.91
CA LEU A 91 0.22 9.25 -15.14
C LEU A 91 -1.27 9.31 -15.52
N ALA A 92 -2.15 9.07 -14.56
CA ALA A 92 -3.53 9.49 -14.68
C ALA A 92 -3.54 11.03 -14.56
N LYS A 93 -4.06 11.69 -15.59
CA LYS A 93 -4.51 13.09 -15.51
C LYS A 93 -5.86 13.12 -14.82
#